data_AF-A0AAW0KX49-F1
#
_entry.id   AF-A0AAW0KX49-F1
#
_cell.length_a   1.000
_cell.length_b   1.000
_cell.length_c   1.000
_cell.angle_alpha   90.00
_cell.angle_beta   90.00
_cell.angle_gamma   90.00
#
_symmetry.space_group_name_H-M   'P 1'
#
loop_
_entity.id
_entity.type
_entity.pdbx_description
1 polymer ?
#
loop_
_entity_poly.entity_id
_entity_poly.type
_entity_poly.pdbx_seq_one_letter_code
_entity_poly.pdbx_strand_id
1 'polypeptide(L)'
;MGRAIGASLGKVIDLDAVDTGVQWGKCLRVRDRIDVTRKLIRGRKINIEEGEARWVHFKYERLLNFCYRCGLLEHDLKDCPESLGDDKSDERGDLQYGAWLRGDPVRRIG
;
A
#
# COMPACT_ATOMS: atom_id res chain seq x y z
N MET A 1 4.94 11.90 13.05
CA MET A 1 5.24 11.32 11.71
C MET A 1 4.09 10.51 11.11
N GLY A 2 3.51 9.54 11.83
CA GLY A 2 2.52 8.64 11.22
C GLY A 2 1.29 9.33 10.60
N ARG A 3 0.79 10.41 11.23
CA ARG A 3 -0.30 11.23 10.67
C ARG A 3 0.03 11.86 9.31
N ALA A 4 1.25 12.36 9.14
CA ALA A 4 1.67 13.01 7.89
C ALA A 4 1.79 11.99 6.76
N ILE A 5 2.29 10.79 7.06
CA ILE A 5 2.38 9.69 6.09
C ILE A 5 0.98 9.20 5.71
N GLY A 6 0.08 8.98 6.68
CA GLY A 6 -1.30 8.59 6.42
C GLY A 6 -2.10 9.63 5.64
N ALA A 7 -1.98 10.91 6.00
CA ALA A 7 -2.65 12.01 5.30
C ALA A 7 -2.21 12.11 3.83
N SER A 8 -1.03 11.59 3.51
CA SER A 8 -0.52 11.53 2.15
C SER A 8 -1.25 10.46 1.32
N LEU A 9 -1.78 9.40 1.94
CA LEU A 9 -2.50 8.30 1.28
C LEU A 9 -4.00 8.61 1.10
N GLY A 10 -4.58 9.39 2.01
CA GLY A 10 -5.99 9.71 2.01
C GLY A 10 -6.40 10.45 3.28
N LYS A 11 -7.67 10.33 3.67
CA LYS A 11 -8.16 10.95 4.90
C LYS A 11 -7.88 10.03 6.08
N VAL A 12 -6.96 10.44 6.96
CA VAL A 12 -6.66 9.72 8.22
C VAL A 12 -7.91 9.62 9.09
N ILE A 13 -8.29 8.39 9.41
CA ILE A 13 -9.37 8.08 10.35
C ILE A 13 -8.79 7.85 11.74
N ASP A 14 -7.71 7.07 11.81
CA ASP A 14 -7.15 6.59 13.07
C ASP A 14 -5.66 6.22 12.93
N LEU A 15 -4.89 6.39 13.99
CA LEU A 15 -3.48 6.03 14.05
C LEU A 15 -3.28 5.07 15.21
N ASP A 16 -2.74 3.89 14.91
CA ASP A 16 -2.30 2.92 15.94
C ASP A 16 -0.92 3.39 16.46
N ALA A 17 -0.89 4.58 17.05
CA ALA A 17 0.20 5.06 17.87
C ALA A 17 -0.25 4.87 19.31
N VAL A 18 0.28 3.85 19.98
CA VAL A 18 0.18 3.78 21.44
C VAL A 18 0.66 5.14 21.96
N ASP A 19 -0.13 5.73 22.86
CA ASP A 19 -0.04 7.09 23.41
C ASP A 19 1.29 7.41 24.14
N THR A 20 2.31 6.55 24.00
CA THR A 20 3.62 6.62 24.65
C THR A 20 4.74 7.03 23.70
N GLY A 21 4.47 7.33 22.42
CA GLY A 21 5.49 7.76 21.46
C GLY A 21 6.48 6.66 21.06
N VAL A 22 6.29 5.42 21.52
CA VAL A 22 7.12 4.26 21.18
C VAL A 22 6.24 3.23 20.49
N GLN A 23 6.50 3.02 19.20
CA GLN A 23 5.89 1.92 18.46
C GLN A 23 6.60 0.62 18.80
N TRP A 24 6.00 -0.21 19.66
CA TRP A 24 6.38 -1.61 19.76
C TRP A 24 5.78 -2.39 18.59
N GLY A 25 6.52 -2.43 17.48
CA GLY A 25 6.17 -3.20 16.29
C GLY A 25 7.16 -3.00 15.14
N LYS A 26 7.20 -3.93 14.19
CA LYS A 26 8.08 -3.84 12.99
C LYS A 26 7.61 -2.76 11.98
N CYS A 27 6.43 -2.18 12.14
CA CYS A 27 5.84 -1.22 11.21
C CYS A 27 4.85 -0.26 11.89
N LEU A 28 4.66 0.92 11.27
CA LEU A 28 3.59 1.88 11.60
C LEU A 28 2.30 1.45 10.91
N ARG A 29 1.20 1.41 11.67
CA ARG A 29 -0.15 1.14 11.16
C ARG A 29 -1.00 2.41 11.18
N VAL A 30 -1.68 2.66 10.08
CA VAL A 30 -2.59 3.79 9.90
C VAL A 30 -3.88 3.30 9.28
N ARG A 31 -5.02 3.80 9.76
CA ARG A 31 -6.32 3.58 9.14
C ARG A 31 -6.74 4.83 8.40
N ASP A 32 -6.76 4.75 7.07
CA ASP A 32 -7.14 5.84 6.18
C ASP A 32 -8.40 5.49 5.37
N ARG A 33 -9.21 6.49 5.01
CA ARG A 33 -10.16 6.36 3.90
C ARG A 33 -9.39 6.52 2.59
N ILE A 34 -9.32 5.44 1.83
CA ILE A 34 -8.72 5.40 0.50
C ILE A 34 -9.78 5.36 -0.58
N ASP A 35 -9.49 5.99 -1.70
CA ASP A 35 -10.30 5.90 -2.92
C ASP A 35 -9.96 4.61 -3.67
N VAL A 36 -10.90 3.67 -3.72
CA VAL A 36 -10.71 2.32 -4.30
C VAL A 36 -10.70 2.33 -5.84
N THR A 37 -11.10 3.44 -6.46
CA THR A 37 -11.04 3.63 -7.93
C THR A 37 -9.64 4.00 -8.41
N ARG A 38 -8.72 4.26 -7.48
CA ARG A 38 -7.33 4.62 -7.77
C ARG A 38 -6.41 3.42 -7.60
N LYS A 39 -5.30 3.46 -8.35
CA LYS A 39 -4.22 2.48 -8.24
C LYS A 39 -3.68 2.46 -6.80
N LEU A 40 -3.41 1.27 -6.27
CA LEU A 40 -2.80 1.11 -4.94
C LEU A 40 -1.45 1.84 -4.88
N ILE A 41 -1.15 2.44 -3.73
CA ILE A 41 0.11 3.13 -3.49
C ILE A 41 1.12 2.10 -2.96
N ARG A 42 2.22 1.91 -3.67
CA ARG A 42 3.24 0.90 -3.33
C ARG A 42 4.25 1.39 -2.30
N GLY A 43 4.52 2.69 -2.34
CA GLY A 43 5.47 3.34 -1.44
C GLY A 43 5.50 4.84 -1.69
N ARG A 44 6.12 5.58 -0.78
CA ARG A 44 6.34 7.02 -0.92
C ARG A 44 7.68 7.40 -0.33
N LYS A 45 8.32 8.39 -0.94
CA LYS A 45 9.48 9.07 -0.38
C LYS A 45 9.00 10.08 0.66
N ILE A 46 9.49 9.97 1.90
CA ILE A 46 9.15 10.87 3.01
C ILE A 46 10.42 11.54 3.52
N ASN A 47 10.31 12.78 3.96
CA ASN A 47 11.40 13.47 4.66
C ASN A 47 11.25 13.21 6.16
N ILE A 48 12.30 12.68 6.78
CA ILE A 48 12.29 12.31 8.20
C ILE A 48 12.93 13.44 9.02
N GLU A 49 14.10 13.89 8.59
CA GLU A 49 14.82 15.03 9.18
C GLU A 49 15.28 15.97 8.06
N GLU A 50 15.81 17.13 8.43
CA GLU A 50 16.19 18.21 7.52
C GLU A 50 17.22 17.72 6.46
N GLY A 51 16.71 17.27 5.31
CA GLY A 51 17.49 16.80 4.17
C GLY A 51 17.50 15.28 3.94
N GLU A 52 17.11 14.45 4.92
CA GLU A 52 17.11 12.98 4.75
C GLU A 52 15.73 12.46 4.32
N ALA A 53 15.68 11.95 3.10
CA ALA A 53 14.48 11.38 2.51
C ALA A 53 14.58 9.86 2.40
N ARG A 54 13.62 9.13 3.01
CA ARG A 54 13.57 7.66 2.96
C ARG A 54 12.34 7.17 2.20
N TRP A 55 12.49 6.05 1.52
CA TRP A 55 11.36 5.31 0.96
C TRP A 55 10.65 4.53 2.07
N VAL A 56 9.35 4.72 2.15
CA VAL A 56 8.46 3.88 2.96
C VAL A 56 7.61 3.05 2.01
N HIS A 57 7.62 1.74 2.21
CA HIS A 57 6.77 0.81 1.48
C HIS A 57 5.47 0.60 2.24
N PHE A 58 4.36 0.55 1.51
CA PHE A 58 3.05 0.32 2.11
C PHE A 58 2.65 -1.14 2.03
N LYS A 59 1.92 -1.56 3.05
CA LYS A 59 1.19 -2.82 3.06
C LYS A 59 -0.24 -2.54 3.51
N TYR A 60 -1.19 -3.26 2.94
CA TYR A 60 -2.61 -3.10 3.14
C TYR A 60 -3.17 -4.31 3.90
N GLU A 61 -3.84 -4.04 5.01
CA GLU A 61 -4.62 -5.06 5.71
C GLU A 61 -5.98 -5.23 5.03
N ARG A 62 -6.50 -6.46 5.01
CA ARG A 62 -7.80 -6.80 4.39
C ARG A 62 -7.91 -6.38 2.91
N LEU A 63 -6.79 -6.38 2.19
CA LEU A 63 -6.76 -6.07 0.76
C LEU A 63 -7.57 -7.10 -0.02
N LEU A 64 -8.52 -6.65 -0.84
CA LEU A 64 -9.28 -7.53 -1.74
C LEU A 64 -8.38 -8.05 -2.88
N ASN A 65 -8.95 -8.82 -3.80
CA ASN A 65 -8.27 -9.10 -5.07
C ASN A 65 -8.12 -7.81 -5.86
N PHE A 66 -6.99 -7.67 -6.54
CA PHE A 66 -6.63 -6.49 -7.31
C PHE A 66 -5.74 -6.91 -8.47
N CYS A 67 -5.67 -6.09 -9.51
CA CYS A 67 -4.87 -6.36 -10.69
C CYS A 67 -3.38 -6.16 -10.40
N TYR A 68 -2.57 -7.20 -10.60
CA TYR A 68 -1.11 -7.14 -10.34
C TYR A 68 -0.34 -6.33 -11.41
N ARG A 69 -0.98 -6.02 -12.53
CA ARG A 69 -0.42 -5.18 -13.61
C ARG A 69 -0.64 -3.70 -13.31
N CYS A 70 -1.90 -3.28 -13.16
CA CYS A 70 -2.24 -1.86 -13.05
C CYS A 70 -2.47 -1.38 -11.62
N GLY A 71 -2.72 -2.28 -10.65
CA GLY A 71 -2.93 -1.94 -9.24
C GLY A 71 -4.35 -1.51 -8.86
N LEU A 72 -5.34 -1.67 -9.74
CA LEU A 72 -6.75 -1.36 -9.45
C LEU A 72 -7.47 -2.54 -8.77
N LEU A 73 -8.44 -2.22 -7.92
CA LEU A 73 -9.27 -3.20 -7.21
C LEU A 73 -10.48 -3.70 -8.04
N GLU A 74 -10.80 -3.02 -9.14
CA GLU A 74 -12.02 -3.25 -9.92
C GLU A 74 -11.97 -4.49 -10.81
N HIS A 75 -10.78 -5.01 -11.08
CA HIS A 75 -10.57 -6.16 -11.97
C HIS A 75 -9.34 -6.98 -11.54
N ASP A 76 -9.27 -8.22 -12.01
CA ASP A 76 -8.09 -9.06 -11.85
C ASP A 76 -7.14 -8.95 -13.05
N LEU A 77 -6.03 -9.69 -13.05
CA LEU A 77 -5.03 -9.60 -14.11
C LEU A 77 -5.58 -9.95 -15.51
N LYS A 78 -6.56 -10.86 -15.60
CA LYS A 78 -7.11 -11.37 -16.86
C LYS A 78 -8.00 -10.35 -17.56
N ASP A 79 -8.71 -9.55 -16.78
CA ASP A 79 -9.62 -8.51 -17.26
C ASP A 79 -8.93 -7.14 -17.37
N CYS A 80 -7.59 -7.09 -17.27
CA CYS A 80 -6.85 -5.83 -17.28
C CYS A 80 -6.82 -5.21 -18.69
N PRO A 81 -7.30 -3.97 -18.89
CA PRO A 81 -7.28 -3.33 -20.20
C PRO A 81 -5.86 -3.02 -20.67
N GLU A 82 -4.89 -2.91 -19.76
CA GLU A 82 -3.46 -2.75 -20.06
C GLU A 82 -2.81 -4.05 -20.61
N SER A 83 -3.56 -5.16 -20.73
CA SER A 83 -3.07 -6.43 -21.30
C SER A 83 -3.17 -6.52 -22.83
N LEU A 84 -3.82 -5.56 -23.50
CA LEU A 84 -4.10 -5.59 -24.94
C LEU A 84 -2.98 -4.99 -25.81
N GLY A 85 -1.89 -4.49 -25.21
CA GLY A 85 -0.75 -3.91 -25.92
C GLY A 85 0.42 -4.88 -26.00
N ASP A 86 0.58 -5.46 -27.19
CA ASP A 86 1.73 -6.13 -27.81
C ASP A 86 2.69 -7.03 -27.00
N ASP A 87 2.91 -8.18 -27.65
CA ASP A 87 3.92 -9.21 -27.47
C ASP A 87 3.76 -10.23 -26.34
N LYS A 88 3.65 -11.49 -26.81
CA LYS A 88 3.84 -12.73 -26.08
C LYS A 88 5.29 -12.89 -25.58
N SER A 89 5.82 -11.88 -24.91
CA SER A 89 7.09 -11.95 -24.19
C SER A 89 6.80 -11.95 -22.69
N ASP A 90 6.79 -13.16 -22.14
CA ASP A 90 6.66 -13.50 -20.71
C ASP A 90 5.29 -13.16 -20.10
N GLU A 91 4.53 -14.18 -19.68
CA GLU A 91 3.30 -14.00 -18.87
C GLU A 91 3.58 -13.28 -17.53
N ARG A 92 4.87 -13.12 -17.16
CA ARG A 92 5.36 -12.30 -16.04
C ARG A 92 5.75 -10.87 -16.43
N GLY A 93 5.62 -10.50 -17.70
CA GLY A 93 5.97 -9.19 -18.25
C GLY A 93 5.30 -8.05 -17.49
N ASP A 94 6.14 -7.37 -16.69
CA ASP A 94 5.92 -6.12 -15.95
C ASP A 94 4.74 -6.07 -14.95
N LEU A 95 4.62 -7.10 -14.10
CA LEU A 95 3.74 -7.03 -12.93
C LEU A 95 4.28 -6.01 -11.92
N GLN A 96 3.75 -4.79 -11.96
CA GLN A 96 4.14 -3.68 -11.10
C GLN A 96 3.76 -3.88 -9.62
N TYR A 97 2.88 -4.85 -9.33
CA TYR A 97 2.33 -5.13 -8.01
C TYR A 97 2.39 -6.62 -7.68
N GLY A 98 2.20 -6.97 -6.41
CA GLY A 98 2.15 -8.36 -6.01
C GLY A 98 1.67 -8.58 -4.57
N ALA A 99 1.70 -9.85 -4.16
CA ALA A 99 1.24 -10.29 -2.84
C ALA A 99 1.99 -9.60 -1.68
N TRP A 100 3.18 -9.06 -1.93
CA TRP A 100 3.98 -8.29 -0.97
C TRP A 100 3.29 -7.00 -0.48
N LEU A 101 2.24 -6.52 -1.16
CA LEU A 101 1.38 -5.43 -0.70
C LEU A 101 0.40 -5.85 0.40
N ARG A 102 0.22 -7.15 0.66
CA ARG A 102 -0.67 -7.62 1.71
C ARG A 102 0.05 -7.50 3.06
N GLY A 103 -0.60 -6.83 4.00
CA GLY A 103 -0.13 -6.68 5.38
C GLY A 103 -0.43 -7.93 6.20
N ASP A 104 0.43 -8.19 7.19
CA ASP A 104 0.20 -9.25 8.16
C ASP A 104 -1.05 -8.94 9.00
N PRO A 105 -1.96 -9.91 9.19
CA PRO A 105 -3.16 -9.71 9.99
C PRO A 105 -2.81 -9.30 11.42
N VAL A 106 -3.59 -8.39 11.99
CA VAL A 106 -3.47 -8.00 13.41
C VAL A 106 -3.69 -9.24 14.28
N ARG A 107 -2.64 -9.74 14.93
CA ARG A 107 -2.81 -10.59 16.10
C ARG A 107 -3.38 -9.72 17.20
N ARG A 108 -4.70 -9.78 17.41
CA ARG A 108 -5.29 -9.30 18.66
C ARG A 108 -4.73 -10.19 19.77
N ILE A 109 -3.82 -9.66 20.56
CA ILE A 109 -3.55 -10.24 21.88
C ILE A 109 -4.84 -9.94 22.66
N GLY A 110 -5.61 -10.99 22.91
CA GLY A 110 -6.78 -10.95 23.78
C GLY A 110 -6.38 -10.84 25.25
#